data_AF-A0A7W8JPT5-F1
#
_entry.id   AF-A0A7W8JPT5-F1
#
_cell.length_a   1.000
_cell.length_b   1.000
_cell.length_c   1.000
_cell.angle_alpha   90.00
_cell.angle_beta   90.00
_cell.angle_gamma   90.00
#
_symmetry.space_group_name_H-M   'P 1'
#
loop_
_entity.id
_entity.type
_entity.pdbx_description
1 polymer ?
#
loop_
_entity_poly.entity_id
_entity_poly.type
_entity_poly.pdbx_seq_one_letter_code
_entity_poly.pdbx_strand_id
1 'polypeptide(L)'
;MKLVLMGVAVTALLGACGQVQQRMDLMDVRTVEFPASVAADAPIDIVVELGWGCTPDSPFGQFTATRTAKELKLQAFTRTYTKPATNPPPCPPVYFYGKRTYTDPGTPARSDPFEVIVNGKSYGTVRIQ
;
A
#
# COMPACT_ATOMS: atom_id res chain seq x y z
N MET A 1 -34.65 26.40 -55.96
CA MET A 1 -34.39 27.49 -55.00
C MET A 1 -33.88 26.89 -53.70
N LYS A 2 -32.71 27.36 -53.25
CA LYS A 2 -32.02 26.99 -52.01
C LYS A 2 -32.81 27.47 -50.79
N LEU A 3 -32.90 26.63 -49.76
CA LEU A 3 -33.00 27.08 -48.38
C LEU A 3 -32.17 26.12 -47.52
N VAL A 4 -30.92 26.54 -47.30
CA VAL A 4 -29.98 25.95 -46.37
C VAL A 4 -30.35 26.50 -44.99
N LEU A 5 -30.83 25.64 -44.10
CA LEU A 5 -30.98 25.97 -42.69
C LEU A 5 -29.85 25.29 -41.92
N MET A 6 -28.89 26.13 -41.53
CA MET A 6 -27.91 25.84 -40.49
C MET A 6 -28.67 25.54 -39.19
N GLY A 7 -28.44 24.34 -38.63
CA GLY A 7 -28.84 23.98 -37.29
C GLY A 7 -27.63 23.43 -36.55
N VAL A 8 -26.83 24.32 -35.97
CA VAL A 8 -25.75 23.95 -35.05
C VAL A 8 -26.41 23.53 -33.74
N ALA A 9 -26.67 22.23 -33.56
CA ALA A 9 -27.01 21.67 -32.26
C ALA A 9 -25.72 21.44 -31.48
N VAL A 10 -25.30 22.44 -30.70
CA VAL A 10 -24.36 22.25 -29.59
C VAL A 10 -25.13 21.50 -28.50
N THR A 11 -25.10 20.17 -28.52
CA THR A 11 -25.45 19.40 -27.33
C THR A 11 -24.27 19.49 -26.36
N ALA A 12 -24.48 20.30 -25.33
CA ALA A 12 -23.61 20.45 -24.19
C ALA A 12 -23.21 19.06 -23.64
N LEU A 13 -21.89 18.81 -23.64
CA LEU A 13 -21.28 17.73 -22.88
C LEU A 13 -21.55 17.97 -21.38
N LEU A 14 -22.63 17.38 -20.86
CA LEU A 14 -22.81 17.16 -19.42
C LEU A 14 -21.85 16.05 -18.97
N GLY A 15 -20.55 16.36 -19.01
CA GLY A 15 -19.46 15.46 -18.66
C GLY A 15 -18.70 15.97 -17.45
N ALA A 16 -19.35 16.10 -16.30
CA ALA A 16 -18.66 16.36 -15.04
C ALA A 16 -19.44 15.75 -13.85
N CYS A 17 -19.82 14.48 -13.95
CA CYS A 17 -20.05 13.70 -12.73
C CYS A 17 -18.69 13.54 -12.04
N GLY A 18 -18.55 14.17 -10.88
CA GLY A 18 -17.32 14.17 -10.07
C GLY A 18 -16.72 12.77 -10.01
N GLN A 19 -15.53 12.61 -10.59
CA GLN A 19 -14.89 11.31 -10.68
C GLN A 19 -14.52 10.85 -9.27
N VAL A 20 -15.23 9.82 -8.82
CA VAL A 20 -14.94 9.12 -7.58
C VAL A 20 -13.65 8.34 -7.78
N GLN A 21 -12.53 8.87 -7.30
CA GLN A 21 -11.24 8.19 -7.45
C GLN A 21 -11.10 7.11 -6.37
N GLN A 22 -11.04 5.86 -6.83
CA GLN A 22 -10.60 4.75 -5.99
C GLN A 22 -9.09 4.84 -5.76
N ARG A 23 -8.67 4.68 -4.51
CA ARG A 23 -7.26 4.81 -4.12
C ARG A 23 -6.88 3.75 -3.09
N MET A 24 -5.61 3.41 -3.10
CA MET A 24 -4.91 2.72 -2.02
C MET A 24 -3.79 3.64 -1.54
N ASP A 25 -3.59 3.70 -0.22
CA ASP A 25 -2.51 4.48 0.38
C ASP A 25 -1.54 3.58 1.13
N LEU A 26 -0.27 4.01 1.17
CA LEU A 26 0.71 3.38 2.05
C LEU A 26 0.31 3.63 3.50
N MET A 27 0.33 2.58 4.30
CA MET A 27 0.07 2.68 5.72
C MET A 27 1.30 3.23 6.46
N ASP A 28 1.07 3.83 7.62
CA ASP A 28 2.17 4.19 8.51
C ASP A 28 2.79 2.92 9.12
N VAL A 29 4.12 2.91 9.26
CA VAL A 29 4.88 1.77 9.79
C VAL A 29 5.59 2.22 11.04
N ARG A 30 5.22 1.62 12.17
CA ARG A 30 5.80 1.94 13.48
C ARG A 30 7.03 1.08 13.78
N THR A 31 6.87 -0.23 13.69
CA THR A 31 7.94 -1.21 13.97
C THR A 31 7.92 -2.34 12.94
N VAL A 32 9.08 -2.96 12.75
CA VAL A 32 9.26 -4.13 11.89
C VAL A 32 10.15 -5.11 12.65
N GLU A 33 9.67 -6.34 12.81
CA GLU A 33 10.35 -7.43 13.51
C GLU A 33 10.60 -8.58 12.52
N PHE A 34 11.82 -9.12 12.52
CA PHE A 34 12.23 -10.25 11.69
C PHE A 34 13.40 -10.99 12.37
N PRO A 35 13.62 -12.29 12.07
CA PRO A 35 14.73 -13.03 12.67
C PRO A 35 16.09 -12.43 12.29
N ALA A 36 17.05 -12.47 13.22
CA ALA A 36 18.39 -11.96 12.97
C ALA A 36 19.19 -12.80 11.96
N SER A 37 18.88 -14.09 11.86
CA SER A 37 19.53 -15.03 10.94
C SER A 37 18.56 -16.11 10.45
N VAL A 38 18.76 -16.59 9.22
CA VAL A 38 17.96 -17.67 8.62
C VAL A 38 18.76 -18.43 7.55
N ALA A 39 18.38 -19.67 7.26
CA ALA A 39 18.89 -20.38 6.10
C ALA A 39 18.45 -19.70 4.79
N ALA A 40 19.26 -19.83 3.75
CA ALA A 40 19.07 -19.12 2.48
C ALA A 40 17.67 -19.28 1.87
N ASP A 41 17.07 -20.45 2.02
CA ASP A 41 15.78 -20.85 1.44
C ASP A 41 14.65 -21.04 2.47
N ALA A 42 14.94 -20.93 3.77
CA ALA A 42 13.92 -21.11 4.80
C ALA A 42 12.92 -19.94 4.80
N PRO A 43 11.62 -20.17 5.04
CA PRO A 43 10.65 -19.08 5.15
C PRO A 43 10.98 -18.16 6.34
N ILE A 44 10.71 -16.86 6.20
CA ILE A 44 10.79 -15.90 7.31
C ILE A 44 9.50 -15.12 7.46
N ASP A 45 9.09 -14.91 8.70
CA ASP A 45 7.99 -14.01 9.02
C ASP A 45 8.53 -12.60 9.30
N ILE A 46 7.98 -11.63 8.59
CA ILE A 46 8.19 -10.20 8.80
C ILE A 46 6.93 -9.66 9.47
N VAL A 47 7.05 -9.30 10.75
CA VAL A 47 5.94 -8.74 11.52
C VAL A 47 6.03 -7.23 11.47
N VAL A 48 5.05 -6.59 10.85
CA VAL A 48 4.97 -5.13 10.67
C VAL A 48 3.86 -4.57 11.54
N GLU A 49 4.18 -3.64 12.42
CA GLU A 49 3.19 -2.87 13.19
C GLU A 49 2.77 -1.64 12.39
N LEU A 50 1.51 -1.62 11.97
CA LEU A 50 0.94 -0.59 11.12
C LEU A 50 0.10 0.40 11.93
N GLY A 51 0.24 1.68 11.64
CA GLY A 51 -0.52 2.78 12.23
C GLY A 51 -1.67 3.25 11.35
N TRP A 52 -2.80 3.64 11.96
CA TRP A 52 -3.90 4.32 11.28
C TRP A 52 -4.71 5.19 12.24
N GLY A 53 -5.46 6.15 11.70
CA GLY A 53 -6.37 7.01 12.48
C GLY A 53 -7.82 6.92 12.02
N CYS A 54 -8.66 7.72 12.65
CA CYS A 54 -10.08 7.96 12.32
C CYS A 54 -11.07 6.83 12.61
N THR A 55 -10.74 5.58 12.28
CA THR A 55 -11.62 4.43 12.51
C THR A 55 -10.94 3.41 13.41
N PRO A 56 -11.66 2.80 14.37
CA PRO A 56 -11.11 1.71 15.17
C PRO A 56 -10.80 0.48 14.30
N ASP A 57 -11.60 0.25 13.26
CA ASP A 57 -11.36 -0.81 12.30
C ASP A 57 -10.12 -0.51 11.46
N SER A 58 -9.25 -1.53 11.35
CA SER A 58 -8.02 -1.43 10.58
C SER A 58 -8.32 -1.28 9.09
N PRO A 59 -7.80 -0.23 8.42
CA PRO A 59 -7.96 -0.07 6.99
C PRO A 59 -6.99 -0.96 6.20
N PHE A 60 -6.23 -1.84 6.85
CA PHE A 60 -5.28 -2.73 6.17
C PHE A 60 -5.96 -3.57 5.09
N GLY A 61 -5.39 -3.50 3.88
CA GLY A 61 -5.82 -4.28 2.73
C GLY A 61 -4.86 -5.43 2.48
N GLN A 62 -3.62 -5.10 2.12
CA GLN A 62 -2.67 -6.10 1.67
C GLN A 62 -1.22 -5.65 1.84
N PHE A 63 -0.33 -6.64 1.80
CA PHE A 63 1.07 -6.42 1.47
C PHE A 63 1.31 -6.66 -0.02
N THR A 64 2.17 -5.85 -0.63
CA THR A 64 2.83 -6.21 -1.88
C THR A 64 4.32 -6.39 -1.60
N ALA A 65 4.94 -7.37 -2.24
CA ALA A 65 6.34 -7.70 -2.03
C ALA A 65 7.06 -7.77 -3.37
N THR A 66 8.24 -7.16 -3.43
CA THR A 66 9.22 -7.36 -4.49
C THR A 66 10.47 -7.91 -3.86
N ARG A 67 11.01 -8.98 -4.44
CA ARG A 67 12.06 -9.78 -3.81
C ARG A 67 13.19 -10.07 -4.77
N THR A 68 14.42 -10.01 -4.27
CA THR A 68 15.62 -10.49 -4.97
C THR A 68 16.39 -11.44 -4.04
N ALA A 69 17.58 -11.90 -4.45
CA ALA A 69 18.46 -12.64 -3.56
C ALA A 69 19.07 -11.78 -2.43
N LYS A 70 19.05 -10.44 -2.55
CA LYS A 70 19.70 -9.52 -1.59
C LYS A 70 18.74 -8.69 -0.76
N GLU A 71 17.49 -8.56 -1.18
CA GLU A 71 16.54 -7.67 -0.52
C GLU A 71 15.10 -8.17 -0.65
N LEU A 72 14.32 -7.86 0.38
CA LEU A 72 12.86 -7.87 0.38
C LEU A 72 12.36 -6.43 0.50
N LYS A 73 11.60 -5.98 -0.50
CA LYS A 73 10.87 -4.71 -0.50
C LYS A 73 9.39 -5.00 -0.28
N LEU A 74 8.90 -4.66 0.90
CA LEU A 74 7.51 -4.83 1.31
C LEU A 74 6.79 -3.47 1.30
N GLN A 75 5.57 -3.43 0.80
CA GLN A 75 4.70 -2.28 0.91
C GLN A 75 3.37 -2.68 1.55
N ALA A 76 2.98 -1.96 2.60
CA ALA A 76 1.72 -2.16 3.30
C ALA A 76 0.69 -1.14 2.80
N PHE A 77 -0.41 -1.60 2.24
CA PHE A 77 -1.45 -0.75 1.68
C PHE A 77 -2.78 -0.86 2.44
N THR A 78 -3.51 0.25 2.45
CA THR A 78 -4.92 0.25 2.82
C THR A 78 -5.74 -0.59 1.85
N ARG A 79 -6.95 -0.99 2.26
CA ARG A 79 -8.01 -1.44 1.33
C ARG A 79 -8.27 -0.33 0.32
N THR A 80 -8.75 -0.70 -0.86
CA THR A 80 -9.26 0.27 -1.83
C THR A 80 -10.40 1.05 -1.19
N TYR A 81 -10.29 2.36 -1.19
CA TYR A 81 -11.33 3.24 -0.67
C TYR A 81 -11.61 4.38 -1.64
N THR A 82 -12.79 4.95 -1.50
CA THR A 82 -13.19 6.14 -2.24
C THR A 82 -12.73 7.36 -1.47
N LYS A 83 -11.86 8.17 -2.06
CA LYS A 83 -11.53 9.48 -1.50
C LYS A 83 -12.62 10.48 -1.93
N PRO A 84 -13.33 11.12 -0.99
CA PRO A 84 -14.29 12.17 -1.34
C PRO A 84 -13.57 13.33 -2.05
N ALA A 85 -14.22 13.94 -3.05
CA ALA A 85 -13.70 15.12 -3.75
C ALA A 85 -13.70 16.38 -2.87
N THR A 86 -14.49 16.39 -1.78
CA THR A 86 -14.64 17.49 -0.83
C THR A 86 -14.04 17.12 0.53
N ASN A 87 -13.83 18.15 1.38
CA ASN A 87 -13.17 18.02 2.69
C ASN A 87 -13.63 16.76 3.45
N PRO A 88 -12.69 15.91 3.90
CA PRO A 88 -13.04 14.74 4.68
C PRO A 88 -13.78 15.18 5.96
N PRO A 89 -14.77 14.40 6.44
CA PRO A 89 -15.43 14.70 7.69
C PRO A 89 -14.41 14.81 8.84
N PRO A 90 -14.68 15.65 9.85
CA PRO A 90 -13.78 15.83 10.98
C PRO A 90 -13.54 14.48 11.65
N CYS A 91 -12.27 14.11 11.74
CA CYS A 91 -11.81 12.86 12.32
C CYS A 91 -11.30 13.11 13.74
N PRO A 92 -11.74 12.34 14.76
CA PRO A 92 -11.18 12.42 16.10
C PRO A 92 -9.66 12.20 16.07
N PRO A 93 -8.88 12.86 16.96
CA PRO A 93 -7.43 12.72 17.01
C PRO A 93 -7.02 11.41 17.72
N VAL A 94 -7.55 10.28 17.24
CA VAL A 94 -7.28 8.95 17.75
C VAL A 94 -6.41 8.21 16.75
N TYR A 95 -5.37 7.53 17.27
CA TYR A 95 -4.44 6.75 16.48
C TYR A 95 -4.35 5.34 17.03
N PHE A 96 -4.42 4.36 16.13
CA PHE A 96 -4.44 2.94 16.42
C PHE A 96 -3.23 2.25 15.80
N TYR A 97 -2.84 1.12 16.37
CA TYR A 97 -1.74 0.28 15.89
C TYR A 97 -2.18 -1.17 15.82
N GLY A 98 -1.61 -1.92 14.87
CA GLY A 98 -1.90 -3.33 14.71
C GLY A 98 -0.79 -4.07 13.97
N LYS A 99 -0.43 -5.25 14.47
CA LYS A 99 0.57 -6.11 13.85
C LYS A 99 -0.03 -6.90 12.68
N ARG A 100 0.74 -7.02 11.59
CA ARG A 100 0.44 -7.82 10.42
C ARG A 100 1.69 -8.59 10.01
N THR A 101 1.52 -9.83 9.60
CA THR A 101 2.64 -10.71 9.23
C THR A 101 2.66 -10.89 7.72
N TYR A 102 3.85 -10.75 7.14
CA TYR A 102 4.16 -11.21 5.79
C TYR A 102 5.17 -12.35 5.87
N THR A 103 4.87 -13.48 5.24
CA THR A 103 5.79 -14.63 5.18
C THR A 103 6.54 -14.60 3.85
N ASP A 104 7.85 -14.35 3.91
CA ASP A 104 8.74 -14.45 2.76
C ASP A 104 9.11 -15.94 2.54
N PRO A 105 8.87 -16.50 1.35
CA PRO A 105 8.99 -17.94 1.12
C PRO A 105 10.42 -18.44 0.94
N GLY A 106 11.43 -17.56 0.98
CA GLY A 106 12.83 -17.98 0.80
C GLY A 106 13.26 -18.25 -0.65
N THR A 107 12.38 -18.08 -1.63
CA THR A 107 12.69 -18.31 -3.06
C THR A 107 12.62 -17.03 -3.89
N PRO A 108 13.64 -16.70 -4.72
CA PRO A 108 14.93 -17.38 -4.88
C PRO A 108 15.79 -17.41 -3.59
N ALA A 109 16.76 -18.29 -3.46
CA ALA A 109 17.60 -18.34 -2.26
C ALA A 109 18.21 -16.96 -1.92
N ARG A 110 18.22 -16.60 -0.64
CA ARG A 110 18.81 -15.36 -0.13
C ARG A 110 20.34 -15.44 -0.15
N SER A 111 20.98 -14.29 -0.21
CA SER A 111 22.44 -14.11 -0.09
C SER A 111 22.75 -13.20 1.09
N ASP A 112 23.89 -13.42 1.76
CA ASP A 112 24.31 -12.59 2.88
C ASP A 112 24.95 -11.27 2.40
N PRO A 113 24.59 -10.10 2.97
CA PRO A 113 23.44 -9.86 3.85
C PRO A 113 22.12 -9.71 3.05
N PHE A 114 21.00 -10.07 3.68
CA PHE A 114 19.67 -9.90 3.10
C PHE A 114 18.93 -8.73 3.75
N GLU A 115 18.64 -7.66 3.00
CA GLU A 115 18.03 -6.44 3.52
C GLU A 115 16.50 -6.50 3.55
N VAL A 116 15.89 -5.96 4.61
CA VAL A 116 14.43 -5.82 4.74
C VAL A 116 14.05 -4.34 4.65
N ILE A 117 13.29 -4.00 3.62
CA ILE A 117 12.82 -2.64 3.33
C ILE A 117 11.29 -2.64 3.39
N VAL A 118 10.70 -1.77 4.22
CA VAL A 118 9.23 -1.64 4.33
C VAL A 118 8.83 -0.20 4.03
N ASN A 119 7.88 -0.01 3.11
CA ASN A 119 7.40 1.30 2.65
C ASN A 119 8.54 2.26 2.23
N GLY A 120 9.57 1.70 1.59
CA GLY A 120 10.74 2.46 1.09
C GLY A 120 11.81 2.78 2.13
N LYS A 121 11.64 2.39 3.40
CA LYS A 121 12.62 2.56 4.46
C LYS A 121 13.30 1.22 4.80
N SER A 122 14.62 1.23 4.96
CA SER A 122 15.38 0.07 5.46
C SER A 122 15.19 -0.10 6.96
N TYR A 123 14.95 -1.34 7.41
CA TYR A 123 14.78 -1.71 8.82
C TYR A 123 15.90 -2.61 9.35
N GLY A 124 16.84 -3.01 8.48
CA GLY A 124 17.99 -3.82 8.84
C GLY A 124 18.21 -5.00 7.89
N THR A 125 19.12 -5.88 8.29
CA THR A 125 19.54 -7.03 7.50
C THR A 125 19.42 -8.32 8.28
N VAL A 126 18.98 -9.38 7.61
CA VAL A 126 19.01 -10.77 8.08
C VAL A 126 20.32 -11.41 7.64
N ARG A 127 20.99 -12.10 8.55
CA ARG A 127 22.17 -12.92 8.24
C ARG A 127 21.79 -14.24 7.60
N ILE A 128 22.47 -14.63 6.53
CA ILE A 128 22.22 -15.91 5.85
C ILE A 128 23.28 -16.94 6.26
N GLN A 129 22.83 -18.13 6.67
CA GLN A 129 23.65 -19.24 7.15
C GLN A 129 23.38 -20.54 6.37
#